data_AF-D5RQT9-F1
#
_entry.id   AF-D5RQT9-F1
#
_cell.length_a   1.000
_cell.length_b   1.000
_cell.length_c   1.000
_cell.angle_alpha   90.00
_cell.angle_beta   90.00
_cell.angle_gamma   90.00
#
_symmetry.space_group_name_H-M   'P 1'
#
loop_
_entity.id
_entity.type
_entity.pdbx_description
1 polymer ?
#
loop_
_entity_poly.entity_id
_entity_poly.type
_entity_poly.pdbx_seq_one_letter_code
_entity_poly.pdbx_strand_id
1 'polypeptide(L)'
;MREMEMSGCKKLTESGRRFFLGRGALAVAGAAVASTVPQTSAKATPALARVSYPVSRLANLRDLKVNEPMDIAYPDADSTGVLIKLGSPVPDGVGPERDIVAFSNLCPHKGYPMFY
;
A
#
# COMPACT_ATOMS: atom_id res chain seq x y z
N MET A 1 27.46 4.81 -54.71
CA MET A 1 27.24 5.26 -53.31
C MET A 1 25.84 4.90 -52.78
N ARG A 2 24.75 5.02 -53.55
CA ARG A 2 23.37 4.68 -53.12
C ARG A 2 23.12 3.21 -52.69
N GLU A 3 23.81 2.24 -53.29
CA GLU A 3 23.68 0.82 -52.96
C GLU A 3 24.12 0.47 -51.52
N MET A 4 25.17 1.13 -51.03
CA MET A 4 25.73 0.88 -49.69
C MET A 4 24.83 1.45 -48.58
N GLU A 5 24.11 2.53 -48.89
CA GLU A 5 23.15 3.19 -48.00
C GLU A 5 21.88 2.34 -47.79
N MET A 6 21.38 1.71 -48.86
CA MET A 6 20.21 0.80 -48.81
C MET A 6 20.50 -0.52 -48.07
N SER A 7 21.74 -1.00 -48.10
CA SER A 7 22.16 -2.20 -47.35
C SER A 7 22.19 -1.95 -45.83
N GLY A 8 22.60 -0.74 -45.41
CA GLY A 8 22.60 -0.33 -44.00
C GLY A 8 21.20 -0.29 -43.40
N CYS A 9 20.23 0.30 -44.11
CA CYS A 9 18.84 0.38 -43.66
C CYS A 9 18.22 -1.01 -43.46
N LYS A 10 18.46 -1.94 -44.38
CA LYS A 10 17.98 -3.32 -44.28
C LYS A 10 18.55 -4.04 -43.05
N LYS A 11 19.85 -3.87 -42.75
CA LYS A 11 20.49 -4.46 -41.57
C LYS A 11 19.90 -3.93 -40.26
N LEU A 12 19.59 -2.64 -40.19
CA LEU A 12 18.95 -2.03 -39.01
C LEU A 12 17.53 -2.57 -38.80
N THR A 13 16.74 -2.73 -39.88
CA THR A 13 15.39 -3.30 -39.79
C THR A 13 15.40 -4.79 -39.39
N GLU A 14 16.36 -5.57 -39.89
CA GLU A 14 16.54 -6.99 -39.53
C GLU A 14 16.87 -7.13 -38.04
N SER A 15 17.76 -6.28 -37.52
CA SER A 15 18.16 -6.27 -36.10
C SER A 15 16.99 -5.89 -35.19
N GLY A 16 16.20 -4.88 -35.55
CA GLY A 16 15.01 -4.47 -34.81
C GLY A 16 13.94 -5.57 -34.76
N ARG A 17 13.71 -6.28 -35.87
CA ARG A 17 12.76 -7.40 -35.94
C ARG A 17 13.18 -8.56 -35.03
N ARG A 18 14.47 -8.91 -35.04
CA ARG A 18 15.03 -9.96 -34.17
C ARG A 18 14.95 -9.59 -32.70
N PHE A 19 15.20 -8.33 -32.37
CA PHE A 19 15.07 -7.81 -31.01
C PHE A 19 13.61 -7.87 -30.53
N PHE A 20 12.66 -7.44 -31.37
CA PHE A 20 11.23 -7.47 -31.04
C PHE A 20 10.70 -8.90 -30.87
N LEU A 21 10.95 -9.80 -31.83
CA LEU A 21 10.46 -11.17 -31.78
C LEU A 21 11.16 -12.01 -30.69
N GLY A 22 12.47 -11.82 -30.50
CA GLY A 22 13.23 -12.53 -29.47
C GLY A 22 12.82 -12.14 -28.05
N ARG A 23 12.54 -10.86 -27.81
CA ARG A 23 12.10 -10.39 -26.48
C ARG A 23 10.62 -10.62 -26.22
N GLY A 24 9.77 -10.61 -27.25
CA GLY A 24 8.35 -10.98 -27.13
C GLY A 24 8.15 -12.42 -26.67
N ALA A 25 9.00 -13.35 -27.12
CA ALA A 25 8.95 -14.75 -26.69
C ALA A 25 9.24 -14.96 -25.19
N LEU A 26 10.09 -14.12 -24.59
CA LEU A 26 10.39 -14.17 -23.15
C LEU A 26 9.19 -13.71 -22.28
N ALA A 27 8.33 -12.82 -22.79
CA ALA A 27 7.16 -12.32 -22.06
C ALA A 27 6.08 -13.41 -21.88
N VAL A 28 5.95 -14.34 -22.83
CA VAL A 28 4.96 -15.43 -22.77
C VAL A 28 5.36 -16.50 -21.75
N ALA A 29 6.65 -16.81 -21.63
CA ALA A 29 7.14 -17.76 -20.62
C ALA A 29 6.99 -17.24 -19.18
N GLY A 30 7.12 -15.93 -18.95
CA GLY A 30 6.93 -15.31 -17.63
C GLY A 30 5.48 -15.37 -17.11
N ALA A 31 4.49 -15.40 -18.00
CA ALA A 31 3.08 -15.51 -17.60
C ALA A 31 2.74 -16.90 -17.02
N ALA A 32 3.44 -17.96 -17.47
CA ALA A 32 3.19 -19.33 -17.02
C ALA A 32 3.74 -19.63 -15.61
N VAL A 33 4.72 -18.85 -15.11
CA VAL A 33 5.23 -19.01 -13.74
C VAL A 33 4.37 -18.26 -12.72
N ALA A 34 3.71 -17.16 -13.11
CA ALA A 34 2.83 -16.40 -12.23
C ALA A 34 1.59 -17.19 -11.78
N SER A 35 1.14 -18.17 -12.57
CA SER A 35 0.01 -19.04 -12.23
C SER A 35 0.34 -20.13 -11.19
N THR A 36 1.62 -20.32 -10.84
CA THR A 36 2.06 -21.29 -9.82
C THR A 36 2.29 -20.66 -8.45
N VAL A 37 2.21 -19.33 -8.33
CA VAL A 37 2.26 -18.66 -7.03
C VAL A 37 0.93 -18.91 -6.33
N PRO A 38 0.92 -19.55 -5.15
CA PRO A 38 -0.32 -19.74 -4.40
C PRO A 38 -0.91 -18.37 -4.08
N GLN A 39 -2.00 -18.03 -4.75
CA GLN A 39 -2.77 -16.83 -4.44
C GLN A 39 -3.46 -17.08 -3.10
N THR A 40 -3.10 -16.30 -2.08
CA THR A 40 -3.91 -16.25 -0.86
C THR A 40 -5.34 -15.92 -1.28
N SER A 41 -6.27 -16.82 -0.99
CA SER A 41 -7.67 -16.62 -1.34
C SER A 41 -8.18 -15.43 -0.53
N ALA A 42 -8.44 -14.30 -1.18
CA ALA A 42 -9.16 -13.21 -0.55
C ALA A 42 -10.51 -13.78 -0.10
N LYS A 43 -10.73 -13.83 1.22
CA LYS A 43 -11.97 -14.35 1.80
C LYS A 43 -13.09 -13.37 1.44
N ALA A 44 -13.81 -13.67 0.36
CA ALA A 44 -14.96 -12.88 -0.06
C ALA A 44 -16.10 -13.04 0.96
N THR A 45 -16.16 -12.11 1.90
CA THR A 45 -17.33 -11.92 2.77
C THR A 45 -18.44 -11.28 1.94
N PRO A 46 -19.68 -11.79 1.96
CA PRO A 46 -20.79 -11.16 1.25
C PRO A 46 -20.89 -9.68 1.66
N ALA A 47 -21.04 -8.80 0.66
CA ALA A 47 -21.09 -7.36 0.89
C ALA A 47 -22.26 -7.02 1.82
N LEU A 48 -21.95 -6.72 3.08
CA LEU A 48 -22.89 -6.14 4.01
C LEU A 48 -23.23 -4.72 3.51
N ALA A 49 -24.46 -4.24 3.76
CA ALA A 49 -24.83 -2.86 3.46
C ALA A 49 -23.99 -1.81 4.22
N ARG A 50 -23.13 -2.25 5.15
CA ARG A 50 -22.21 -1.43 5.93
C ARG A 50 -20.82 -2.08 5.96
N VAL A 51 -19.79 -1.25 6.03
CA VAL A 51 -18.42 -1.70 6.27
C VAL A 51 -18.36 -2.35 7.66
N SER A 52 -17.80 -3.56 7.74
CA SER A 52 -17.52 -4.24 9.01
C SER A 52 -16.12 -3.84 9.47
N TYR A 53 -16.03 -3.28 10.65
CA TYR A 53 -14.77 -2.88 11.27
C TYR A 53 -14.33 -3.91 12.33
N PRO A 54 -13.05 -4.27 12.39
CA PRO A 54 -12.56 -5.22 13.38
C PRO A 54 -12.51 -4.59 14.78
N VAL A 55 -12.76 -5.38 15.81
CA VAL A 55 -12.48 -4.98 17.20
C VAL A 55 -11.04 -5.41 17.51
N SER A 56 -10.11 -4.45 17.38
CA SER A 56 -8.67 -4.70 17.54
C SER A 56 -8.14 -4.06 18.81
N ARG A 57 -7.30 -4.78 19.55
CA ARG A 57 -6.59 -4.24 20.71
C ARG A 57 -5.36 -3.46 20.25
N LEU A 58 -5.37 -2.14 20.43
CA LEU A 58 -4.30 -1.25 19.97
C LEU A 58 -3.22 -0.99 21.04
N ALA A 59 -3.61 -0.76 22.29
CA ALA A 59 -2.68 -0.40 23.38
C ALA A 59 -3.25 -0.75 24.77
N ASN A 60 -2.42 -0.66 25.83
CA ASN A 60 -2.94 -0.49 27.20
C ASN A 60 -2.84 0.97 27.62
N LEU A 61 -3.76 1.41 28.47
CA LEU A 61 -3.74 2.75 29.08
C LEU A 61 -2.46 3.04 29.86
N ARG A 62 -1.90 2.04 30.55
CA ARG A 62 -0.66 2.18 31.34
C ARG A 62 0.58 2.47 30.48
N ASP A 63 0.51 2.17 29.19
CA ASP A 63 1.62 2.35 28.26
C ASP A 63 1.59 3.76 27.63
N LEU A 64 0.51 4.53 27.85
CA LEU A 64 0.35 5.88 27.31
C LEU A 64 0.93 6.94 28.23
N LYS A 65 1.73 7.83 27.66
CA LYS A 65 2.24 9.01 28.34
C LYS A 65 1.56 10.26 27.79
N VAL A 66 1.43 11.27 28.64
CA VAL A 66 0.81 12.53 28.27
C VAL A 66 1.64 13.21 27.19
N ASN A 67 0.98 13.58 26.10
CA ASN A 67 1.53 14.32 24.97
C ASN A 67 2.67 13.61 24.22
N GLU A 68 2.76 12.28 24.35
CA GLU A 68 3.64 11.43 23.54
C GLU A 68 2.78 10.52 22.64
N PRO A 69 2.89 10.62 21.31
CA PRO A 69 2.11 9.78 20.39
C PRO A 69 2.64 8.33 20.42
N MET A 70 1.72 7.37 20.36
CA MET A 70 2.01 5.96 20.17
C MET A 70 1.55 5.54 18.76
N ASP A 71 2.47 5.01 17.95
CA ASP A 71 2.14 4.48 16.63
C ASP A 71 1.22 3.26 16.73
N ILE A 72 0.20 3.23 15.87
CA ILE A 72 -0.79 2.16 15.77
C ILE A 72 -1.11 1.85 14.30
N ALA A 73 -1.78 0.71 14.06
CA ALA A 73 -2.33 0.35 12.75
C ALA A 73 -3.78 -0.13 12.90
N TYR A 74 -4.70 0.48 12.14
CA TYR A 74 -6.13 0.16 12.16
C TYR A 74 -6.83 0.73 10.90
N PRO A 75 -7.74 -0.01 10.23
CA PRO A 75 -8.32 -1.31 10.64
C PRO A 75 -7.45 -2.54 10.31
N ASP A 76 -6.38 -2.36 9.54
CA ASP A 76 -5.44 -3.40 9.12
C ASP A 76 -3.99 -2.92 9.30
N ALA A 77 -3.02 -3.76 8.93
CA ALA A 77 -1.59 -3.48 9.11
C ALA A 77 -1.07 -2.33 8.21
N ASP A 78 -1.76 -2.01 7.12
CA ASP A 78 -1.33 -1.00 6.14
C ASP A 78 -1.93 0.38 6.42
N SER A 79 -2.86 0.46 7.38
CA SER A 79 -3.56 1.68 7.76
C SER A 79 -2.93 2.33 8.99
N THR A 80 -1.91 3.16 8.79
CA THR A 80 -1.13 3.77 9.88
C THR A 80 -1.88 4.90 10.60
N GLY A 81 -1.64 5.00 11.90
CA GLY A 81 -2.22 6.01 12.77
C GLY A 81 -1.40 6.26 14.02
N VAL A 82 -1.87 7.21 14.83
CA VAL A 82 -1.31 7.53 16.14
C VAL A 82 -2.44 7.52 17.17
N LEU A 83 -2.12 7.03 18.36
CA LEU A 83 -2.94 7.12 19.55
C LEU A 83 -2.22 8.04 20.55
N ILE A 84 -2.93 9.01 21.11
CA ILE A 84 -2.32 10.02 21.98
C ILE A 84 -3.20 10.35 23.19
N LYS A 85 -2.56 10.49 24.36
CA LYS A 85 -3.16 11.01 25.58
C LYS A 85 -2.84 12.51 25.69
N LEU A 86 -3.82 13.38 25.56
CA LEU A 86 -3.61 14.83 25.47
C LEU A 86 -3.42 15.51 26.84
N GLY A 87 -3.76 14.86 27.96
CA GLY A 87 -3.63 15.43 29.30
C GLY A 87 -4.73 16.42 29.69
N SER A 88 -5.67 16.72 28.79
CA SER A 88 -6.88 17.47 29.08
C SER A 88 -8.09 16.90 28.33
N PRO A 89 -9.30 16.98 28.89
CA PRO A 89 -10.49 16.38 28.28
C PRO A 89 -10.80 16.98 26.91
N VAL A 90 -11.14 16.13 25.95
CA VAL A 90 -11.53 16.52 24.58
C VAL A 90 -12.85 15.89 24.16
N PRO A 91 -13.56 16.47 23.16
CA PRO A 91 -14.69 15.81 22.53
C PRO A 91 -14.29 14.41 22.04
N ASP A 92 -15.15 13.43 22.30
CA ASP A 92 -14.97 12.02 21.94
C ASP A 92 -13.72 11.33 22.53
N GLY A 93 -13.00 12.00 23.43
CA GLY A 93 -11.88 11.41 24.16
C GLY A 93 -12.34 10.28 25.08
N VAL A 94 -11.61 9.16 25.05
CA VAL A 94 -11.88 7.97 25.86
C VAL A 94 -10.98 7.91 27.10
N GLY A 95 -11.21 6.92 27.97
CA GLY A 95 -10.48 6.74 29.21
C GLY A 95 -11.04 7.55 30.39
N PRO A 96 -10.53 7.34 31.61
CA PRO A 96 -11.04 7.99 32.82
C PRO A 96 -11.00 9.53 32.76
N GLU A 97 -9.97 10.09 32.11
CA GLU A 97 -9.73 11.52 31.99
C GLU A 97 -10.32 12.12 30.70
N ARG A 98 -10.87 11.28 29.81
CA ARG A 98 -11.50 11.67 28.53
C ARG A 98 -10.55 12.43 27.60
N ASP A 99 -9.28 12.07 27.62
CA ASP A 99 -8.20 12.78 26.92
C ASP A 99 -7.45 11.90 25.90
N ILE A 100 -7.92 10.68 25.66
CA ILE A 100 -7.29 9.73 24.74
C ILE A 100 -8.02 9.73 23.40
N VAL A 101 -7.28 9.97 22.32
CA VAL A 101 -7.79 9.98 20.94
C VAL A 101 -6.88 9.19 20.02
N ALA A 102 -7.42 8.74 18.89
CA ALA A 102 -6.66 8.05 17.86
C ALA A 102 -7.06 8.57 16.46
N PHE A 103 -6.07 8.79 15.61
CA PHE A 103 -6.26 9.30 14.25
C PHE A 103 -5.37 8.58 13.26
N SER A 104 -5.78 8.52 12.00
CA SER A 104 -4.83 8.17 10.93
C SER A 104 -3.78 9.28 10.82
N ASN A 105 -2.53 8.88 10.63
CA ASN A 105 -1.42 9.79 10.40
C ASN A 105 -1.11 9.96 8.90
N LEU A 106 -2.00 9.51 8.01
CA LEU A 106 -1.91 9.79 6.58
C LEU A 106 -2.75 11.01 6.23
N CYS A 107 -2.13 11.99 5.59
CA CYS A 107 -2.83 13.19 5.14
C CYS A 107 -3.92 12.82 4.12
N PRO A 108 -5.20 13.17 4.34
CA PRO A 108 -6.29 12.75 3.45
C PRO A 108 -6.25 13.45 2.09
N HIS A 109 -5.41 14.46 1.90
CA HIS A 109 -5.24 15.13 0.61
C HIS A 109 -4.43 14.29 -0.38
N LYS A 110 -3.21 13.84 0.01
CA LYS A 110 -2.29 13.13 -0.88
C LYS A 110 -1.47 12.02 -0.21
N GLY A 111 -1.90 11.54 0.97
CA GLY A 111 -1.29 10.38 1.64
C GLY A 111 0.09 10.61 2.25
N TYR A 112 0.53 11.86 2.42
CA TYR A 112 1.80 12.15 3.08
C TYR A 112 1.71 11.82 4.58
N PRO A 113 2.77 11.22 5.17
CA PRO A 113 2.82 11.02 6.62
C PRO A 113 2.78 12.34 7.37
N MET A 114 1.96 12.39 8.41
CA MET A 114 1.85 13.50 9.35
C MET A 114 2.66 13.15 10.61
N PHE A 115 3.45 14.10 11.09
CA PHE A 115 4.27 13.96 12.29
C PHE A 115 3.71 14.84 13.40
N TYR A 116 3.77 14.34 14.64
CA TYR A 116 3.31 15.01 15.86
C TYR A 116 4.50 15.57 16.63
#